data_AF-A0A401UD15-F1
#
_entry.id   AF-A0A401UD15-F1
#
_cell.length_a   1.000
_cell.length_b   1.000
_cell.length_c   1.000
_cell.angle_alpha   90.00
_cell.angle_beta   90.00
_cell.angle_gamma   90.00
#
_symmetry.space_group_name_H-M   'P 1'
#
loop_
_entity.id
_entity.type
_entity.pdbx_description
1 polymer ?
#
loop_
_entity_poly.entity_id
_entity_poly.type
_entity_poly.pdbx_seq_one_letter_code
_entity_poly.pdbx_strand_id
1 'polypeptide(L)'
;MIFQISEAKFLPSEKRTRIGNWIKIHTEVMKKNMHGFCYINNSFIPMTILKGILLANKPPVPYTVVGSESEGIAWAKEKIASYPQ
;
A
#
# COMPACT_ATOMS: atom_id res chain seq x y z
N MET A 1 -2.12 -6.39 4.02
CA MET A 1 -0.69 -6.13 4.35
C MET A 1 -0.54 -4.68 4.73
N ILE A 2 0.24 -4.40 5.78
CA ILE A 2 0.49 -3.04 6.28
C ILE A 2 1.97 -2.70 6.03
N PHE A 3 2.22 -1.50 5.50
CA PHE A 3 3.55 -0.97 5.22
C PHE A 3 3.76 0.30 6.04
N GLN A 4 4.70 0.27 6.97
CA GLN A 4 5.12 1.45 7.72
C GLN A 4 6.27 2.14 6.99
N ILE A 5 6.02 3.37 6.52
CA ILE A 5 6.94 4.10 5.64
C ILE A 5 7.24 5.51 6.17
N SER A 6 6.93 5.76 7.44
CA SER A 6 7.18 7.03 8.14
C SER A 6 8.66 7.46 8.11
N GLU A 7 9.59 6.51 8.00
CA GLU A 7 11.03 6.78 7.93
C GLU A 7 11.59 6.87 6.51
N ALA A 8 10.79 6.52 5.50
CA ALA A 8 11.25 6.47 4.12
C ALA A 8 11.34 7.89 3.54
N LYS A 9 12.54 8.48 3.58
CA LYS A 9 12.79 9.84 3.08
C LYS A 9 12.84 9.94 1.56
N PHE A 10 13.27 8.88 0.87
CA PHE A 10 13.33 8.87 -0.60
C PHE A 10 13.42 7.44 -1.14
N LEU A 11 12.64 7.13 -2.19
CA LEU A 11 12.78 5.89 -2.93
C LEU A 11 13.40 6.19 -4.32
N PRO A 12 14.65 5.77 -4.58
CA PRO A 12 15.28 5.93 -5.90
C PRO A 12 14.39 5.39 -7.02
N SER A 13 14.46 6.01 -8.21
CA SER A 13 13.69 5.62 -9.40
C SER A 13 13.84 4.13 -9.73
N GLU A 14 15.07 3.60 -9.68
CA GLU A 14 15.35 2.19 -9.94
C GLU A 14 14.59 1.25 -9.00
N LYS A 15 14.57 1.56 -7.69
CA LYS A 15 13.81 0.79 -6.70
C LYS A 15 12.30 0.87 -6.96
N ARG A 16 11.79 2.03 -7.39
CA ARG A 16 10.39 2.20 -7.78
C ARG A 16 10.03 1.34 -9.00
N THR A 17 10.87 1.32 -10.03
CA THR A 17 10.69 0.47 -11.22
C THR A 17 10.71 -1.01 -10.85
N ARG A 18 11.64 -1.43 -9.99
CA ARG A 18 11.74 -2.82 -9.54
C ARG A 18 10.48 -3.28 -8.79
N ILE A 19 9.95 -2.42 -7.90
CA ILE A 19 8.69 -2.70 -7.19
C ILE A 19 7.53 -2.80 -8.17
N GLY A 20 7.43 -1.87 -9.14
CA GLY A 20 6.40 -1.91 -10.17
C GLY A 20 6.43 -3.21 -10.98
N ASN A 21 7.62 -3.66 -11.40
CA ASN A 21 7.78 -4.91 -12.13
C ASN A 21 7.43 -6.13 -11.27
N TRP A 22 7.86 -6.16 -10.00
CA TRP A 22 7.51 -7.25 -9.08
C TRP A 22 6.00 -7.35 -8.86
N ILE A 23 5.31 -6.21 -8.72
CA ILE A 23 3.86 -6.14 -8.59
C ILE A 23 3.17 -6.70 -9.83
N LYS A 24 3.62 -6.32 -11.03
CA LYS A 24 3.07 -6.84 -12.28
C LYS A 24 3.21 -8.35 -12.39
N ILE A 25 4.38 -8.90 -12.04
CA ILE A 25 4.64 -10.35 -12.11
C ILE A 25 3.75 -11.13 -11.13
N HIS A 26 3.53 -10.61 -9.93
CA HIS A 26 2.85 -11.33 -8.85
C HIS A 26 1.39 -10.90 -8.67
N THR A 27 0.82 -10.17 -9.63
CA THR A 27 -0.52 -9.57 -9.53
C THR A 27 -1.59 -10.60 -9.18
N GLU A 28 -1.61 -11.76 -9.84
CA GLU A 28 -2.63 -12.79 -9.59
C GLU A 28 -2.50 -13.44 -8.20
N VAL A 29 -1.26 -13.64 -7.75
CA VAL A 29 -0.99 -14.13 -6.39
C VAL A 29 -1.45 -13.10 -5.35
N MET A 30 -1.24 -11.81 -5.61
CA MET A 30 -1.70 -10.75 -4.71
C MET A 30 -3.23 -10.68 -4.63
N LYS A 31 -3.91 -10.73 -5.78
CA LYS A 31 -5.39 -10.72 -5.79
C LYS A 31 -5.98 -11.88 -5.00
N LYS A 32 -5.36 -13.06 -5.08
CA LYS A 32 -5.83 -14.27 -4.39
C LYS A 32 -5.54 -14.27 -2.89
N ASN A 33 -4.39 -13.76 -2.47
CA ASN A 33 -3.90 -13.94 -1.10
C ASN A 33 -3.89 -12.65 -0.27
N MET A 34 -4.18 -11.50 -0.88
CA MET A 34 -4.09 -10.21 -0.20
C MET A 34 -5.40 -9.45 -0.27
N HIS A 35 -5.91 -9.09 0.89
CA HIS A 35 -7.15 -8.32 1.02
C HIS A 35 -6.94 -6.82 0.84
N GLY A 36 -5.68 -6.38 0.75
CA GLY A 36 -5.31 -5.01 0.40
C GLY A 36 -3.98 -4.54 0.98
N PHE A 37 -3.61 -3.32 0.61
CA PHE A 37 -2.42 -2.59 1.06
C PHE A 37 -2.79 -1.39 1.93
N CYS A 38 -2.19 -1.29 3.11
CA CYS A 38 -2.30 -0.10 3.94
C CYS A 38 -0.92 0.52 4.11
N TYR A 39 -0.74 1.78 3.73
CA TYR A 39 0.51 2.51 3.95
C TYR A 39 0.34 3.48 5.12
N ILE A 40 1.21 3.39 6.12
CA ILE A 40 1.22 4.29 7.28
C ILE A 40 2.33 5.32 7.08
N ASN A 41 1.95 6.59 7.02
CA ASN A 41 2.90 7.70 7.00
C ASN A 41 2.35 8.89 7.77
N ASN A 42 3.11 9.35 8.78
CA ASN A 42 2.67 10.40 9.69
C ASN A 42 2.87 11.81 9.10
N SER A 43 3.51 11.92 7.93
CA SER A 43 3.82 13.19 7.28
C SER A 43 2.89 13.44 6.08
N PHE A 44 2.19 14.59 6.09
CA PHE A 44 1.20 14.96 5.08
C PHE A 44 1.75 15.03 3.64
N ILE A 45 2.97 15.56 3.47
CA ILE A 45 3.60 15.70 2.16
C ILE A 45 3.90 14.32 1.54
N PRO A 46 4.66 13.41 2.20
CA PRO A 46 4.83 12.04 1.75
C PRO A 46 3.53 11.28 1.50
N MET A 47 2.49 11.45 2.34
CA MET A 47 1.18 10.83 2.10
C MET A 47 0.58 11.29 0.76
N THR A 48 0.64 12.59 0.47
CA THR A 48 0.09 13.17 -0.77
C THR A 48 0.84 12.66 -1.99
N ILE A 49 2.18 12.64 -1.93
CA ILE A 49 3.04 12.09 -2.98
C ILE A 49 2.70 10.61 -3.23
N LEU A 50 2.57 9.82 -2.16
CA LEU A 50 2.27 8.40 -2.27
C LEU A 50 0.88 8.15 -2.87
N LYS A 51 -0.12 8.91 -2.46
CA LYS A 51 -1.46 8.85 -3.08
C LYS A 51 -1.38 9.12 -4.58
N GLY A 52 -0.59 10.11 -5.00
CA GLY A 52 -0.33 10.39 -6.42
C GLY A 52 0.35 9.22 -7.15
N ILE A 53 1.38 8.62 -6.54
CA ILE A 53 2.07 7.45 -7.11
C ILE A 53 1.11 6.27 -7.28
N LEU A 54 0.28 6.00 -6.28
CA LEU A 54 -0.69 4.90 -6.29
C LEU A 54 -1.86 5.15 -7.23
N LEU A 55 -2.21 6.41 -7.51
CA LEU A 55 -3.17 6.76 -8.57
C LEU A 55 -2.60 6.44 -9.97
N ALA A 56 -1.33 6.81 -10.21
CA ALA A 56 -0.66 6.50 -11.48
C ALA A 56 -0.32 5.01 -11.64
N ASN A 57 0.02 4.33 -10.54
CA ASN A 57 0.40 2.92 -10.49
C ASN A 57 -0.54 2.16 -9.56
N LYS A 58 -1.79 2.02 -9.99
CA LYS A 58 -2.84 1.40 -9.19
C LYS A 58 -2.46 -0.04 -8.80
N PRO A 59 -2.36 -0.35 -7.49
CA PRO A 59 -2.17 -1.71 -7.04
C PRO A 59 -3.31 -2.62 -7.52
N PRO A 60 -3.05 -3.92 -7.73
CA PRO A 60 -4.08 -4.87 -8.15
C PRO A 60 -5.09 -5.23 -7.04
N VAL A 61 -4.89 -4.69 -5.83
CA VAL A 61 -5.69 -4.93 -4.63
C VAL A 61 -6.16 -3.60 -4.03
N PRO A 62 -7.22 -3.58 -3.21
CA PRO A 62 -7.64 -2.38 -2.49
C PRO A 62 -6.47 -1.76 -1.72
N TYR A 63 -6.36 -0.44 -1.71
CA TYR A 63 -5.28 0.25 -1.00
C TYR A 63 -5.77 1.47 -0.25
N THR A 64 -5.04 1.83 0.81
CA THR A 64 -5.25 3.06 1.57
C THR A 64 -3.92 3.64 2.05
N VAL A 65 -3.93 4.93 2.39
CA VAL A 65 -2.81 5.63 3.03
C VAL A 65 -3.34 6.34 4.27
N VAL A 66 -2.83 5.98 5.45
CA VAL A 66 -3.28 6.44 6.77
C VAL A 66 -2.16 7.14 7.52
N GLY A 67 -2.53 7.97 8.51
CA GLY A 67 -1.59 8.80 9.26
C GLY A 67 -1.01 8.11 10.50
N SER A 68 -1.61 7.00 10.92
CA SER A 68 -1.24 6.29 12.13
C SER A 68 -1.39 4.78 12.02
N GLU A 69 -0.69 4.07 12.90
CA GLU A 69 -0.77 2.62 12.99
C GLU A 69 -2.16 2.13 13.42
N SER A 70 -2.80 2.84 14.37
CA SER A 70 -4.15 2.51 14.84
C SER A 70 -5.17 2.54 13.70
N GLU A 71 -5.14 3.57 12.85
CA GLU A 71 -5.96 3.64 11.63
C GLU A 71 -5.65 2.50 10.66
N GLY A 72 -4.37 2.16 10.50
CA GLY A 72 -3.95 1.09 9.58
C GLY A 72 -4.43 -0.29 10.03
N ILE A 73 -4.36 -0.56 11.34
CA ILE A 73 -4.89 -1.79 11.94
C ILE A 73 -6.42 -1.82 11.81
N ALA A 74 -7.12 -0.72 12.08
CA ALA A 74 -8.57 -0.64 11.96
C ALA A 74 -9.01 -0.97 10.52
N TRP A 75 -8.36 -0.36 9.53
CA TRP A 75 -8.63 -0.63 8.12
C TRP A 75 -8.34 -2.10 7.73
N ALA A 76 -7.23 -2.65 8.21
CA ALA A 76 -6.87 -4.04 7.93
C ALA A 76 -7.90 -5.02 8.50
N LYS A 77 -8.39 -4.78 9.72
CA LYS A 77 -9.43 -5.60 10.36
C LYS A 77 -10.74 -5.55 9.57
N GLU A 78 -11.16 -4.37 9.12
CA GLU A 78 -12.35 -4.22 8.26
C GLU A 78 -12.20 -5.05 6.98
N LYS A 79 -11.04 -4.99 6.31
CA LYS A 79 -10.80 -5.76 5.08
C LYS A 79 -10.80 -7.26 5.27
N ILE A 80 -10.24 -7.75 6.38
CA ILE A 80 -10.28 -9.17 6.73
C ILE A 80 -11.72 -9.60 7.01
N ALA A 81 -12.49 -8.82 7.77
CA ALA A 81 -13.88 -9.16 8.09
C ALA A 81 -14.80 -9.16 6.85
N SER A 82 -14.52 -8.32 5.87
CA SER A 82 -15.29 -8.21 4.63
C SER A 82 -14.96 -9.27 3.57
N TYR A 83 -13.93 -10.11 3.78
CA TYR A 83 -13.50 -11.09 2.79
C TYR A 83 -14.31 -12.38 2.96
N PRO A 84 -15.05 -12.84 1.91
CA PRO A 84 -15.69 -14.14 1.96
C PRO A 84 -14.62 -15.23 2.03
N GLN A 85 -14.73 -16.11 3.04
CA GLN A 85 -13.87 -17.28 3.22
C GLN A 85 -14.07 -18.28 2.07
#